data_AF-A0A963GLP1-F1
#
_entry.id   AF-A0A963GLP1-F1
#
_cell.length_a   1.000
_cell.length_b   1.000
_cell.length_c   1.000
_cell.angle_alpha   90.00
_cell.angle_beta   90.00
_cell.angle_gamma   90.00
#
_symmetry.space_group_name_H-M   'P 1'
#
loop_
_entity.id
_entity.type
_entity.pdbx_description
1 polymer ?
#
loop_
_entity_poly.entity_id
_entity_poly.type
_entity_poly.pdbx_seq_one_letter_code
_entity_poly.pdbx_strand_id
1 'polypeptide(L)'
;TFTYPVIARASIPAAVATWCAPEAERAGRWAAFMQGAPLPPGIAPECRGAGDAVGRIVAFGQQHAIDNTPTMILADGSRLVGLQSADALQAALARSGR
;
A
#
# COMPACT_ATOMS: atom_id res chain seq x y z
N THR A 1 -5.50 -2.84 -2.62
CA THR A 1 -4.64 -2.54 -1.46
C THR A 1 -3.91 -1.24 -1.72
N PHE A 2 -3.60 -0.48 -0.66
CA PHE A 2 -2.87 0.79 -0.76
C PHE A 2 -1.46 0.62 -0.19
N THR A 3 -0.42 1.11 -0.87
CA THR A 3 0.97 0.89 -0.45
C THR A 3 1.39 1.91 0.62
N TYR A 4 1.85 1.43 1.78
CA TYR A 4 2.45 2.24 2.83
C TYR A 4 3.90 1.77 3.06
N PRO A 5 4.90 2.37 2.37
CA PRO A 5 6.23 1.78 2.23
C PRO A 5 7.14 2.08 3.42
N VAL A 6 6.91 1.42 4.55
CA VAL A 6 7.68 1.63 5.80
C VAL A 6 8.55 0.43 6.22
N ILE A 7 8.51 -0.69 5.50
CA ILE A 7 9.16 -1.95 5.90
C ILE A 7 10.66 -1.96 5.58
N ALA A 8 11.05 -1.50 4.39
CA ALA A 8 12.44 -1.51 3.95
C ALA A 8 12.76 -0.34 3.02
N ARG A 9 14.05 -0.02 2.86
CA ARG A 9 14.51 1.03 1.93
C ARG A 9 14.00 0.82 0.49
N ALA A 10 13.89 -0.45 0.07
CA ALA A 10 13.40 -0.82 -1.25
C ALA A 10 11.87 -0.65 -1.42
N SER A 11 11.11 -0.45 -0.33
CA SER A 11 9.66 -0.30 -0.38
C SER A 11 9.21 0.98 -1.10
N ILE A 12 9.98 2.08 -1.00
CA ILE A 12 9.64 3.35 -1.68
C ILE A 12 9.75 3.19 -3.21
N PRO A 13 10.87 2.72 -3.78
CA PRO A 13 10.94 2.43 -5.22
C PRO A 13 9.83 1.48 -5.71
N ALA A 14 9.46 0.47 -4.91
CA ALA A 14 8.38 -0.45 -5.24
C ALA A 14 7.01 0.23 -5.29
N ALA A 15 6.71 1.07 -4.30
CA ALA A 15 5.49 1.86 -4.29
C ALA A 15 5.46 2.79 -5.50
N VAL A 16 6.53 3.55 -5.73
CA VAL A 16 6.61 4.47 -6.88
C VAL A 16 6.42 3.73 -8.20
N ALA A 17 7.14 2.64 -8.45
CA ALA A 17 7.01 1.86 -9.69
C ALA A 17 5.60 1.32 -9.93
N THR A 18 4.88 0.96 -8.85
CA THR A 18 3.49 0.51 -8.91
C THR A 18 2.54 1.66 -9.25
N TRP A 19 2.62 2.78 -8.53
CA TRP A 19 1.72 3.93 -8.72
C TRP A 19 1.93 4.65 -10.05
N CYS A 20 3.17 4.64 -10.54
CA CYS A 20 3.57 5.23 -11.81
C CYS A 20 3.13 4.44 -13.04
N ALA A 21 2.64 3.21 -12.86
CA ALA A 21 2.09 2.45 -13.97
C ALA A 21 0.77 3.06 -14.45
N PRO A 22 0.40 2.83 -15.73
CA PRO A 22 -0.96 3.05 -16.20
C PRO A 22 -1.96 2.41 -15.25
N GLU A 23 -3.08 3.08 -14.99
CA GLU A 23 -4.06 2.64 -13.96
C GLU A 23 -4.48 1.18 -14.14
N ALA A 24 -4.73 0.77 -15.39
CA ALA A 24 -5.10 -0.59 -15.76
C ALA A 24 -4.01 -1.63 -15.42
N GLU A 25 -2.75 -1.24 -15.27
CA GLU A 25 -1.62 -2.13 -14.98
C GLU A 25 -1.23 -2.17 -13.49
N ARG A 26 -1.68 -1.20 -12.67
CA ARG A 26 -1.21 -1.03 -11.28
C ARG A 26 -1.41 -2.29 -10.44
N ALA A 27 -2.59 -2.90 -10.53
CA ALA A 27 -2.92 -4.10 -9.77
C ALA A 27 -2.02 -5.29 -10.16
N GLY A 28 -1.78 -5.48 -11.46
CA GLY A 28 -0.92 -6.55 -11.97
C GLY A 28 0.54 -6.36 -11.56
N ARG A 29 1.07 -5.14 -11.65
CA ARG A 29 2.44 -4.84 -11.22
C ARG A 29 2.64 -5.01 -9.71
N TRP A 30 1.66 -4.58 -8.91
CA TRP A 30 1.68 -4.82 -7.47
C TRP A 30 1.67 -6.32 -7.16
N ALA A 31 0.78 -7.08 -7.79
CA ALA A 31 0.69 -8.52 -7.60
C ALA A 31 1.99 -9.24 -7.99
N ALA A 32 2.62 -8.85 -9.10
CA ALA A 32 3.89 -9.39 -9.53
C ALA A 32 5.02 -9.08 -8.53
N PHE A 33 5.12 -7.83 -8.06
CA PHE A 33 6.09 -7.45 -7.02
C PHE A 33 5.90 -8.26 -5.73
N MET A 34 4.66 -8.42 -5.27
CA MET A 34 4.34 -9.25 -4.09
C MET A 34 4.69 -10.73 -4.28
N GLN A 35 4.80 -11.20 -5.53
CA GLN A 35 5.25 -12.55 -5.88
C GLN A 35 6.76 -12.64 -6.13
N GLY A 36 7.52 -11.56 -5.88
CA GLY A 36 8.98 -11.53 -6.00
C GLY A 36 9.50 -11.11 -7.36
N ALA A 37 8.66 -10.58 -8.26
CA ALA A 37 9.14 -10.00 -9.51
C ALA A 37 10.06 -8.80 -9.21
N PRO A 38 11.15 -8.62 -9.99
CA PRO A 38 12.03 -7.48 -9.81
C PRO A 38 11.31 -6.17 -10.13
N LEU A 39 11.75 -5.08 -9.49
CA LEU A 39 11.29 -3.75 -9.86
C LEU A 39 11.77 -3.39 -11.27
N PRO A 40 10.99 -2.60 -12.03
CA PRO A 40 11.45 -2.04 -13.28
C PRO A 40 12.79 -1.30 -13.09
N PRO A 41 13.72 -1.36 -14.06
CA PRO A 41 15.05 -0.76 -13.92
C PRO A 41 15.06 0.77 -13.85
N GLY A 42 13.90 1.42 -14.03
CA GLY A 42 13.75 2.86 -13.92
C GLY A 42 12.31 3.27 -13.68
N ILE A 43 12.14 4.50 -13.20
CA ILE A 43 10.85 5.17 -13.11
C ILE A 43 10.66 5.98 -14.38
N ALA A 44 9.47 5.91 -14.96
CA ALA A 44 9.15 6.64 -16.18
C ALA A 44 9.33 8.17 -15.95
N PRO A 45 9.89 8.94 -16.91
CA PRO A 45 10.20 10.36 -16.72
C PRO A 45 9.00 11.23 -16.27
N GLU A 46 7.80 10.90 -16.76
CA GLU A 46 6.52 11.51 -16.40
C GLU A 46 6.15 11.33 -14.92
N CYS A 47 6.81 10.41 -14.24
CA CYS A 47 6.63 10.12 -12.83
C CYS A 47 7.67 10.79 -11.92
N ARG A 48 8.39 11.78 -12.44
CA ARG A 48 9.29 12.63 -11.66
C ARG A 48 8.48 13.34 -10.55
N GLY A 49 8.92 13.17 -9.30
CA GLY A 49 8.21 13.69 -8.11
C GLY A 49 7.27 12.68 -7.43
N ALA A 50 7.07 11.47 -8.00
CA ALA A 50 6.29 10.42 -7.34
C ALA A 50 6.89 9.98 -6.00
N GLY A 51 8.21 10.09 -5.83
CA GLY A 51 8.88 9.91 -4.54
C GLY A 51 8.36 10.86 -3.46
N ASP A 52 8.19 12.14 -3.79
CA ASP A 52 7.66 13.15 -2.86
C ASP A 52 6.18 12.87 -2.54
N ALA A 53 5.41 12.43 -3.53
CA ALA A 53 4.03 11.99 -3.31
C ALA A 53 3.94 10.81 -2.35
N VAL A 54 4.81 9.81 -2.51
CA VAL A 54 4.94 8.69 -1.55
C VAL A 54 5.39 9.20 -0.17
N GLY A 55 6.30 10.17 -0.10
CA GLY A 55 6.68 10.81 1.16
C GLY A 55 5.49 11.46 1.88
N ARG A 56 4.60 12.14 1.16
CA ARG A 56 3.37 12.72 1.75
C ARG A 56 2.41 11.65 2.28
N ILE A 57 2.32 10.50 1.63
CA ILE A 57 1.52 9.36 2.10
C ILE A 57 2.07 8.85 3.44
N VAL A 58 3.39 8.70 3.56
CA VAL A 58 4.03 8.28 4.81
C VAL A 58 3.80 9.30 5.91
N ALA A 59 4.00 10.59 5.63
CA ALA A 59 3.75 11.66 6.59
C ALA A 59 2.29 11.69 7.07
N PHE A 60 1.34 11.49 6.16
CA PHE A 60 -0.09 11.37 6.50
C PHE A 60 -0.35 10.19 7.44
N GLY A 61 0.21 9.02 7.13
CA GLY A 61 0.05 7.85 7.99
C GLY A 61 0.60 8.08 9.40
N GLN A 62 1.78 8.69 9.52
CA GLN A 62 2.37 9.07 10.81
C GLN A 62 1.49 10.04 11.60
N GLN A 63 0.92 11.06 10.94
CA GLN A 63 -0.02 12.00 11.57
C GLN A 63 -1.28 11.31 12.10
N HIS A 64 -1.65 10.16 11.53
CA HIS A 64 -2.83 9.38 11.91
C HIS A 64 -2.50 8.10 12.68
N ALA A 65 -1.27 7.97 13.21
CA ALA A 65 -0.78 6.81 13.97
C ALA A 65 -0.91 5.48 13.21
N ILE A 66 -0.63 5.50 11.91
CA ILE A 66 -0.49 4.31 11.06
C ILE A 66 0.99 3.91 11.08
N ASP A 67 1.40 3.28 12.18
CA ASP A 67 2.81 2.94 12.41
C ASP A 67 3.14 1.47 12.10
N ASN A 68 2.11 0.66 11.82
CA ASN A 68 2.23 -0.78 11.57
C ASN A 68 1.62 -1.16 10.22
N THR A 69 2.22 -2.16 9.57
CA THR A 69 1.68 -2.76 8.34
C THR A 69 1.53 -4.28 8.50
N PRO A 70 0.43 -4.89 8.03
CA PRO A 70 -0.74 -4.22 7.43
C PRO A 70 -1.59 -3.49 8.48
N THR A 71 -2.22 -2.39 8.07
CA THR A 71 -3.33 -1.76 8.80
C THR A 71 -4.50 -1.62 7.83
N MET A 72 -5.68 -2.08 8.23
CA MET A 72 -6.90 -1.99 7.44
C MET A 72 -7.85 -1.01 8.10
N ILE A 73 -8.40 -0.09 7.30
CA ILE A 73 -9.48 0.81 7.70
C ILE A 73 -10.76 0.26 7.09
N LEU A 74 -11.74 -0.09 7.92
CA LEU A 74 -13.00 -0.68 7.50
C LEU A 74 -14.03 0.40 7.13
N ALA A 75 -15.14 -0.01 6.51
CA ALA A 75 -16.15 0.92 6.02
C ALA A 75 -16.85 1.73 7.13
N ASP A 76 -16.94 1.16 8.34
CA ASP A 76 -17.44 1.82 9.54
C ASP A 76 -16.39 2.73 10.23
N GLY A 77 -15.21 2.89 9.63
CA GLY A 77 -14.09 3.66 10.16
C GLY A 77 -13.25 2.93 11.22
N SER A 78 -13.64 1.73 11.64
CA SER A 78 -12.84 0.93 12.56
C SER A 78 -11.53 0.47 11.92
N ARG A 79 -10.53 0.18 12.75
CA ARG A 79 -9.18 -0.18 12.32
C ARG A 79 -8.83 -1.59 12.77
N LEU A 80 -8.28 -2.38 11.85
CA LEU A 80 -7.59 -3.63 12.17
C LEU A 80 -6.09 -3.41 11.99
N VAL A 81 -5.34 -3.52 13.09
CA VAL A 81 -3.90 -3.29 13.12
C VAL A 81 -3.18 -4.64 13.15
N GLY A 82 -2.22 -4.81 12.25
CA GLY A 82 -1.46 -6.05 12.11
C GLY A 82 -2.17 -7.09 11.25
N LEU A 83 -1.42 -8.14 10.92
CA LEU A 83 -1.92 -9.26 10.14
C LEU A 83 -3.03 -9.98 10.92
N GLN A 84 -4.13 -10.27 10.25
CA GLN A 84 -5.28 -10.99 10.80
C GLN A 84 -5.38 -12.37 10.16
N SER A 85 -5.96 -13.34 10.87
CA SER A 85 -6.39 -14.59 10.23
C SER A 85 -7.54 -14.31 9.24
N ALA A 86 -7.73 -15.22 8.28
CA ALA A 86 -8.81 -15.11 7.30
C ALA A 86 -10.19 -15.01 7.98
N ASP A 87 -10.45 -15.87 8.98
CA ASP A 87 -11.71 -15.90 9.72
C ASP A 87 -11.97 -14.58 10.48
N ALA A 88 -10.95 -14.05 11.17
CA ALA A 88 -11.07 -12.80 11.91
C ALA A 88 -11.34 -11.61 10.97
N LEU A 89 -10.65 -11.59 9.82
CA LEU A 89 -10.87 -10.57 8.79
C LEU A 89 -12.28 -10.66 8.20
N GLN A 90 -12.75 -11.85 7.81
CA GLN A 90 -14.10 -12.03 7.29
C GLN A 90 -15.17 -11.61 8.30
N ALA A 91 -15.01 -11.99 9.57
CA ALA A 91 -15.93 -11.59 10.62
C ALA A 91 -15.95 -10.06 10.80
N ALA A 92 -14.81 -9.39 10.71
CA ALA A 92 -14.73 -7.93 10.81
C ALA A 92 -15.41 -7.24 9.61
N LEU A 93 -15.12 -7.69 8.38
CA LEU A 93 -15.73 -7.15 7.16
C LEU A 93 -17.26 -7.29 7.18
N ALA A 94 -17.77 -8.44 7.61
CA ALA A 94 -19.21 -8.69 7.73
C ALA A 94 -19.90 -7.78 8.77
N ARG A 95 -19.18 -7.38 9.83
CA ARG A 95 -19.70 -6.44 10.84
C ARG A 95 -19.69 -5.00 10.34
N SER A 96 -18.63 -4.59 9.64
CA SER A 96 -18.40 -3.20 9.23
C SER A 96 -19.16 -2.76 7.97
N GLY A 97 -19.70 -3.71 7.20
CA GLY A 97 -20.45 -3.45 5.96
C GLY A 97 -21.94 -3.16 6.15
N ARG A 98 -22.38 -2.91 7.40
CA ARG A 98 -23.78 -2.60 7.74
C ARG A 98 -23.96 -1.12 8.00
#